data_AF-A0A4Q3KZV6-F1
#
_entry.id   AF-A0A4Q3KZV6-F1
#
_cell.length_a   1.000
_cell.length_b   1.000
_cell.length_c   1.000
_cell.angle_alpha   90.00
_cell.angle_beta   90.00
_cell.angle_gamma   90.00
#
_symmetry.space_group_name_H-M   'P 1'
#
loop_
_entity.id
_entity.type
_entity.pdbx_description
1 polymer ?
#
loop_
_entity_poly.entity_id
_entity_poly.type
_entity_poly.pdbx_seq_one_letter_code
_entity_poly.pdbx_strand_id
1 'polypeptide(L)'
;MASLGSPSLRRSGHFHVPDVLKRIHHPCGMHGLQQQARFEADESSCRPILRDHPAARTTEEAIAHLYSLQVQSLGGAALRPTMLTTFMKMSSNNHLELLLDRAYFAAMLPALLDAQDSIHIAMLTFDDSPLGQAVADLLIHKKLQTPKLCIRVIYDGYGSSVLRPFGGRASHFERLRAAGIELCCNNVFQCGLEHRKLVLIDGRLAFVGGVGIGKEYY
;
A
#
# COMPACT_ATOMS: atom_id res chain seq x y z
N MET A 1 20.26 -14.41 38.47
CA MET A 1 20.07 -13.14 37.74
C MET A 1 20.85 -13.25 36.42
N ALA A 2 20.18 -13.70 35.36
CA ALA A 2 20.78 -13.80 34.03
C ALA A 2 20.29 -12.62 33.18
N SER A 3 21.21 -11.74 32.81
CA SER A 3 21.02 -10.66 31.86
C SER A 3 20.87 -11.27 30.46
N LEU A 4 19.67 -11.20 29.89
CA LEU A 4 19.43 -11.51 28.49
C LEU A 4 19.81 -10.27 27.68
N GLY A 5 20.89 -10.40 26.91
CA GLY A 5 21.38 -9.38 25.99
C GLY A 5 20.32 -9.03 24.93
N SER A 6 20.11 -7.73 24.76
CA SER A 6 19.27 -7.16 23.70
C SER A 6 19.86 -7.50 22.32
N PRO A 7 19.06 -7.92 21.32
CA PRO A 7 19.57 -8.08 19.97
C PRO A 7 19.93 -6.71 19.40
N SER A 8 21.19 -6.54 19.04
CA SER A 8 21.71 -5.35 18.40
C SER A 8 21.03 -5.14 17.04
N LEU A 9 20.24 -4.06 16.92
CA LEU A 9 19.87 -3.52 15.63
C LEU A 9 21.17 -3.12 14.91
N ARG A 10 21.52 -3.86 13.84
CA ARG A 10 22.60 -3.46 12.95
C ARG A 10 22.26 -2.10 12.34
N ARG A 11 23.14 -1.13 12.64
CA ARG A 11 23.14 0.23 12.09
C ARG A 11 23.38 0.21 10.57
N SER A 12 22.65 1.05 9.86
CA SER A 12 22.95 1.63 8.53
C SER A 12 23.46 0.66 7.45
N GLY A 13 22.57 -0.17 6.91
CA GLY A 13 22.73 -0.72 5.56
C GLY A 13 21.88 0.10 4.59
N HIS A 14 22.46 0.57 3.48
CA HIS A 14 21.68 1.14 2.39
C HIS A 14 20.71 0.06 1.86
N PHE A 15 19.41 0.36 1.86
CA PHE A 15 18.43 -0.52 1.24
C PHE A 15 18.54 -0.39 -0.28
N HIS A 16 18.99 -1.45 -0.97
CA HIS A 16 19.26 -1.42 -2.40
C HIS A 16 18.19 -2.20 -3.18
N VAL A 17 17.42 -1.51 -4.03
CA VAL A 17 16.31 -2.11 -4.80
C VAL A 17 16.73 -3.32 -5.64
N PRO A 18 17.87 -3.32 -6.35
CA PRO A 18 18.34 -4.50 -7.07
C PRO A 18 18.48 -5.75 -6.20
N ASP A 19 18.81 -5.62 -4.91
CA ASP A 19 18.93 -6.78 -4.02
C ASP A 19 17.57 -7.33 -3.59
N VAL A 20 16.54 -6.49 -3.53
CA VAL A 20 15.14 -6.93 -3.39
C VAL A 20 14.70 -7.67 -4.64
N LEU A 21 14.96 -7.11 -5.82
CA LEU A 21 14.60 -7.72 -7.11
C LEU A 21 15.30 -9.07 -7.33
N LYS A 22 16.52 -9.25 -6.79
CA LYS A 22 17.21 -10.56 -6.82
C LYS A 22 16.58 -11.61 -5.90
N ARG A 23 15.92 -11.22 -4.81
CA ARG A 23 15.26 -12.16 -3.88
C ARG A 23 13.95 -12.72 -4.41
N ILE A 24 13.39 -12.10 -5.44
CA ILE A 24 12.13 -12.47 -6.09
C ILE A 24 12.36 -13.24 -7.40
N HIS A 25 13.52 -13.88 -7.56
CA HIS A 25 13.93 -14.59 -8.79
C HIS A 25 13.32 -16.00 -8.93
N HIS A 26 12.02 -16.15 -8.65
CA HIS A 26 11.29 -17.39 -8.95
C HIS A 26 10.48 -17.23 -10.26
N PRO A 27 10.21 -18.31 -11.00
CA PRO A 27 9.33 -18.22 -12.16
C PRO A 27 7.88 -18.01 -11.69
N CYS A 28 7.34 -16.81 -11.97
CA CYS A 28 5.93 -16.49 -11.78
C CYS A 28 5.02 -17.63 -12.30
N GLY A 29 4.20 -18.19 -11.41
CA GLY A 29 3.30 -19.30 -11.72
C GLY A 29 2.03 -18.91 -12.49
N MET A 30 1.82 -17.62 -12.76
CA MET A 30 0.62 -17.12 -13.45
C MET A 30 0.80 -17.12 -14.97
N HIS A 31 -0.05 -17.87 -15.67
CA HIS A 31 -0.09 -17.90 -17.13
C HIS A 31 -1.03 -16.79 -17.65
N GLY A 32 -0.57 -15.54 -17.60
CA GLY A 32 -1.31 -14.40 -18.15
C GLY A 32 -0.61 -13.05 -17.92
N LEU A 33 -0.64 -12.18 -18.93
CA LEU A 33 -0.07 -10.83 -18.87
C LEU A 33 -0.74 -10.02 -17.74
N GLN A 34 0.03 -9.52 -16.79
CA GLN A 34 -0.49 -8.65 -15.74
C GLN A 34 -0.25 -7.19 -16.09
N GLN A 35 -1.34 -6.44 -16.21
CA GLN A 35 -1.33 -5.02 -16.54
C GLN A 35 -1.52 -4.18 -15.28
N GLN A 36 -0.56 -3.30 -15.00
CA GLN A 36 -0.61 -2.31 -13.94
C GLN A 36 -0.45 -0.92 -14.54
N ALA A 37 -0.97 0.09 -13.87
CA ALA A 37 -0.76 1.48 -14.25
C ALA A 37 0.00 2.20 -13.13
N ARG A 38 1.06 2.90 -13.53
CA ARG A 38 1.63 4.00 -12.77
C ARG A 38 0.93 5.27 -13.23
N PHE A 39 0.45 6.04 -12.27
CA PHE A 39 -0.26 7.28 -12.50
C PHE A 39 0.42 8.39 -11.72
N GLU A 40 0.78 9.46 -12.41
CA GLU A 40 1.26 10.69 -11.80
C GLU A 40 0.22 11.78 -12.05
N ALA A 41 -0.31 12.30 -10.95
CA ALA A 41 -1.22 13.43 -10.99
C ALA A 41 -0.44 14.72 -11.27
N ASP A 42 -1.02 15.59 -12.08
CA ASP A 42 -0.53 16.96 -12.26
C ASP A 42 -0.64 17.75 -10.95
N GLU A 43 0.40 18.51 -10.59
CA GLU A 43 0.46 19.25 -9.31
C GLU A 43 -0.72 20.21 -9.12
N SER A 44 -1.26 20.78 -10.21
CA SER A 44 -2.42 21.67 -10.12
C SER A 44 -3.73 20.94 -9.78
N SER A 45 -3.75 19.62 -9.97
CA SER A 45 -4.86 18.71 -9.63
C SER A 45 -4.67 18.04 -8.27
N CYS A 46 -3.45 17.98 -7.75
CA CYS A 46 -3.12 17.46 -6.42
C CYS A 46 -3.55 18.45 -5.32
N ARG A 47 -4.80 18.35 -4.86
CA ARG A 47 -5.09 18.80 -3.50
C ARG A 47 -4.58 17.74 -2.53
N PRO A 48 -3.88 18.10 -1.45
CA PRO A 48 -3.57 17.14 -0.39
C PRO A 48 -4.88 16.71 0.29
N ILE A 49 -5.56 15.70 -0.26
CA ILE A 49 -6.86 15.25 0.28
C ILE A 49 -6.69 14.72 1.71
N LEU A 50 -5.50 14.24 2.07
CA LEU A 50 -5.22 13.61 3.36
C LEU A 50 -4.28 14.42 4.28
N ARG A 51 -3.63 15.50 3.81
CA ARG A 51 -2.61 16.21 4.61
C ARG A 51 -3.21 16.99 5.78
N ASP A 52 -4.39 17.59 5.57
CA ASP A 52 -5.09 18.44 6.54
C ASP A 52 -6.48 17.91 6.92
N HIS A 53 -6.79 16.66 6.56
CA HIS A 53 -8.12 16.10 6.81
C HIS A 53 -8.27 15.72 8.29
N PRO A 54 -9.31 16.21 9.01
CA PRO A 54 -9.46 15.97 10.45
C PRO A 54 -9.60 14.49 10.82
N ALA A 55 -10.03 13.65 9.88
CA ALA A 55 -10.11 12.19 10.01
C ALA A 55 -8.83 11.44 9.58
N ALA A 56 -7.76 12.13 9.19
CA ALA A 56 -6.48 11.50 8.83
C ALA A 56 -5.52 11.38 10.04
N ARG A 57 -6.03 11.38 11.28
CA ARG A 57 -5.19 11.24 12.49
C ARG A 57 -4.87 9.77 12.78
N THR A 58 -5.76 8.86 12.38
CA THR A 58 -5.53 7.42 12.36
C THR A 58 -6.03 6.81 11.05
N THR A 59 -5.48 5.65 10.69
CA THR A 59 -5.90 4.89 9.52
C THR A 59 -7.38 4.50 9.59
N GLU A 60 -7.89 4.17 10.77
CA GLU A 60 -9.30 3.80 10.98
C GLU A 60 -10.25 4.99 10.77
N GLU A 61 -9.89 6.18 11.26
CA GLU A 61 -10.66 7.41 11.01
C GLU A 61 -10.68 7.77 9.53
N ALA A 62 -9.55 7.60 8.83
CA ALA A 62 -9.44 7.91 7.41
C ALA A 62 -10.34 6.98 6.59
N ILE A 63 -10.36 5.69 6.94
CA ILE A 63 -11.23 4.68 6.34
C ILE A 63 -12.70 5.00 6.60
N ALA A 64 -13.09 5.26 7.86
CA ALA A 64 -14.46 5.60 8.22
C ALA A 64 -14.95 6.84 7.47
N HIS A 65 -14.08 7.84 7.29
CA HIS A 65 -14.40 9.03 6.54
C HIS A 65 -14.58 8.77 5.04
N LEU A 66 -13.69 7.98 4.42
CA LEU A 66 -13.83 7.59 3.01
C LEU A 66 -15.17 6.87 2.76
N TYR A 67 -15.58 5.98 3.66
CA TYR A 67 -16.90 5.36 3.62
C TYR A 67 -18.03 6.39 3.80
N SER A 68 -17.87 7.39 4.68
CA SER A 68 -18.88 8.44 4.86
C SER A 68 -19.06 9.33 3.63
N LEU A 69 -17.98 9.66 2.90
CA LEU A 69 -18.04 10.40 1.66
C LEU A 69 -18.83 9.64 0.58
N GLN A 70 -18.63 8.33 0.54
CA GLN A 70 -19.34 7.39 -0.34
C GLN A 70 -20.86 7.38 -0.08
N VAL A 71 -21.28 7.60 1.16
CA VAL A 71 -22.69 7.69 1.57
C VAL A 71 -23.27 9.09 1.28
N GLN A 72 -22.49 10.15 1.50
CA GLN A 72 -22.94 11.54 1.32
C GLN A 72 -23.10 11.96 -0.14
N SER A 73 -22.24 11.44 -1.03
CA SER A 73 -22.27 11.74 -2.47
C SER A 73 -23.53 11.23 -3.18
N LEU A 74 -24.29 10.35 -2.54
CA LEU A 74 -25.59 9.87 -3.00
C LEU A 74 -26.73 10.87 -2.69
N GLY A 75 -26.48 11.94 -1.93
CA GLY A 75 -27.52 12.73 -1.26
C GLY A 75 -27.95 14.06 -1.88
N GLY A 76 -27.36 14.56 -2.98
CA GLY A 76 -27.88 15.83 -3.53
C GLY A 76 -27.08 16.47 -4.67
N ALA A 77 -27.84 17.10 -5.56
CA ALA A 77 -27.46 17.84 -6.78
C ALA A 77 -27.26 17.01 -8.06
N ALA A 78 -27.63 17.62 -9.19
CA ALA A 78 -27.54 17.08 -10.55
C ALA A 78 -26.07 16.88 -10.96
N LEU A 79 -25.50 15.77 -10.52
CA LEU A 79 -24.14 15.34 -10.80
C LEU A 79 -24.07 14.82 -12.25
N ARG A 80 -22.97 15.12 -12.96
CA ARG A 80 -22.69 14.53 -14.27
C ARG A 80 -22.67 12.99 -14.12
N PRO A 81 -23.14 12.19 -15.10
CA PRO A 81 -23.23 10.73 -14.98
C PRO A 81 -21.95 10.06 -14.45
N THR A 82 -20.78 10.55 -14.87
CA THR A 82 -19.48 10.07 -14.39
C THR A 82 -19.19 10.41 -12.91
N MET A 83 -19.59 11.58 -12.43
CA MET A 83 -19.48 11.95 -11.01
C MET A 83 -20.49 11.20 -10.14
N LEU A 84 -21.65 10.83 -10.69
CA LEU A 84 -22.62 9.96 -10.01
C LEU A 84 -22.07 8.55 -9.77
N THR A 85 -21.23 8.04 -10.68
CA THR A 85 -20.68 6.68 -10.57
C THR A 85 -19.39 6.61 -9.75
N THR A 86 -18.54 7.64 -9.80
CA THR A 86 -17.23 7.62 -9.13
C THR A 86 -17.19 8.43 -7.84
N PHE A 87 -18.17 9.33 -7.64
CA PHE A 87 -18.21 10.30 -6.55
C PHE A 87 -16.99 11.22 -6.45
N MET A 88 -16.20 11.30 -7.53
CA MET A 88 -14.95 12.04 -7.59
C MET A 88 -14.95 12.96 -8.81
N LYS A 89 -14.38 14.16 -8.65
CA LYS A 89 -14.13 15.06 -9.78
C LYS A 89 -13.03 14.48 -10.66
N MET A 90 -13.25 14.46 -11.97
CA MET A 90 -12.20 14.11 -12.94
C MET A 90 -11.06 15.12 -12.87
N SER A 91 -9.82 14.63 -12.76
CA SER A 91 -8.60 15.42 -12.96
C SER A 91 -8.17 15.36 -14.43
N SER A 92 -7.43 16.37 -14.88
CA SER A 92 -6.83 16.43 -16.22
C SER A 92 -5.30 16.47 -16.12
N ASN A 93 -4.61 16.31 -17.26
CA ASN A 93 -3.15 16.38 -17.38
C ASN A 93 -2.38 15.32 -16.57
N ASN A 94 -3.05 14.21 -16.22
CA ASN A 94 -2.36 13.12 -15.55
C ASN A 94 -1.45 12.37 -16.53
N HIS A 95 -0.29 11.94 -16.07
CA HIS A 95 0.58 11.05 -16.81
C HIS A 95 0.29 9.60 -16.40
N LEU A 96 0.08 8.73 -17.39
CA LEU A 96 -0.17 7.31 -17.17
C LEU A 96 0.85 6.47 -17.93
N GLU A 97 1.51 5.57 -17.22
CA GLU A 97 2.43 4.59 -17.75
C GLU A 97 1.88 3.18 -17.47
N LEU A 98 1.74 2.37 -18.52
CA LEU A 98 1.36 0.97 -18.38
C LEU A 98 2.59 0.12 -18.07
N LEU A 99 2.58 -0.53 -16.91
CA LEU A 99 3.62 -1.41 -16.43
C LEU A 99 3.16 -2.87 -16.59
N LEU A 100 4.00 -3.68 -17.22
CA LEU A 100 3.72 -5.09 -17.48
C LEU A 100 4.53 -5.98 -16.53
N ASP A 101 3.85 -6.93 -15.90
CA ASP A 101 4.44 -7.97 -15.06
C ASP A 101 5.43 -7.37 -14.03
N ARG A 102 6.71 -7.77 -14.07
CA ARG A 102 7.75 -7.36 -13.13
C ARG A 102 8.14 -5.89 -13.23
N ALA A 103 7.81 -5.19 -14.33
CA ALA A 103 8.07 -3.76 -14.45
C ALA A 103 7.36 -2.96 -13.34
N TYR A 104 6.24 -3.49 -12.83
CA TYR A 104 5.54 -2.93 -11.68
C TYR A 104 6.44 -2.79 -10.45
N PHE A 105 7.07 -3.87 -10.00
CA PHE A 105 7.92 -3.84 -8.80
C PHE A 105 9.21 -3.04 -9.04
N ALA A 106 9.75 -3.09 -10.26
CA ALA A 106 10.92 -2.29 -10.63
C ALA A 106 10.66 -0.78 -10.55
N ALA A 107 9.43 -0.32 -10.81
CA ALA A 107 9.04 1.07 -10.68
C ALA A 107 8.54 1.43 -9.27
N MET A 108 7.78 0.55 -8.62
CA MET A 108 7.15 0.80 -7.31
C MET A 108 8.18 0.85 -6.17
N LEU A 109 9.17 -0.05 -6.15
CA LEU A 109 10.11 -0.14 -5.03
C LEU A 109 11.01 1.12 -4.90
N PRO A 110 11.61 1.66 -5.98
CA PRO A 110 12.31 2.95 -5.90
C PRO A 110 11.40 4.08 -5.45
N ALA A 111 10.18 4.15 -5.98
CA ALA A 111 9.23 5.21 -5.62
C ALA A 111 8.89 5.22 -4.12
N LEU A 112 8.76 4.04 -3.49
CA LEU A 112 8.57 3.93 -2.04
C LEU A 112 9.77 4.46 -1.23
N LEU A 113 11.00 4.26 -1.72
CA LEU A 113 12.21 4.80 -1.09
C LEU A 113 12.30 6.31 -1.24
N ASP A 114 11.82 6.86 -2.35
CA ASP A 114 11.87 8.29 -2.66
C ASP A 114 10.75 9.10 -2.01
N ALA A 115 9.77 8.45 -1.39
CA ALA A 115 8.64 9.09 -0.68
C ALA A 115 9.11 10.11 0.37
N GLN A 116 8.42 11.24 0.51
CA GLN A 116 8.84 12.33 1.40
C GLN A 116 7.82 12.63 2.51
N ASP A 117 6.53 12.58 2.17
CA ASP A 117 5.43 13.01 3.04
C ASP A 117 4.56 11.82 3.48
N SER A 118 4.12 10.98 2.54
CA SER A 118 3.24 9.86 2.88
C SER A 118 3.30 8.66 1.93
N ILE A 119 2.97 7.49 2.47
CA ILE A 119 2.74 6.24 1.75
C ILE A 119 1.42 5.65 2.24
N HIS A 120 0.48 5.40 1.34
CA HIS A 120 -0.79 4.75 1.63
C HIS A 120 -0.96 3.51 0.75
N ILE A 121 -1.17 2.36 1.36
CA ILE A 121 -1.29 1.08 0.67
C ILE A 121 -2.65 0.47 0.99
N ALA A 122 -3.37 0.02 -0.04
CA ALA A 122 -4.53 -0.84 0.10
C ALA A 122 -4.28 -2.10 -0.75
N MET A 123 -4.30 -3.28 -0.12
CA MET A 123 -3.88 -4.51 -0.79
C MET A 123 -4.73 -5.73 -0.40
N LEU A 124 -5.30 -6.40 -1.39
CA LEU A 124 -5.94 -7.71 -1.20
C LEU A 124 -4.91 -8.76 -0.71
N THR A 125 -3.79 -8.84 -1.40
CA THR A 125 -2.75 -9.83 -1.13
C THR A 125 -1.49 -9.10 -0.68
N PHE A 126 -1.20 -9.17 0.61
CA PHE A 126 0.09 -8.82 1.18
C PHE A 126 0.53 -9.95 2.11
N ASP A 127 1.16 -10.98 1.55
CA ASP A 127 1.50 -12.21 2.26
C ASP A 127 2.92 -12.20 2.87
N ASP A 128 3.27 -13.24 3.63
CA ASP A 128 4.58 -13.38 4.27
C ASP A 128 5.66 -13.97 3.33
N SER A 129 5.46 -13.95 2.01
CA SER A 129 6.42 -14.47 1.04
C SER A 129 7.69 -13.60 0.96
N PRO A 130 8.78 -14.05 0.32
CA PRO A 130 9.98 -13.25 0.11
C PRO A 130 9.76 -11.82 -0.39
N LEU A 131 8.84 -11.61 -1.34
CA LEU A 131 8.45 -10.27 -1.79
C LEU A 131 7.79 -9.46 -0.67
N GLY A 132 6.80 -10.04 0.02
CA GLY A 132 6.11 -9.36 1.13
C GLY A 132 7.06 -8.97 2.26
N GLN A 133 7.96 -9.87 2.64
CA GLN A 133 9.02 -9.58 3.61
C GLN A 133 9.94 -8.45 3.14
N ALA A 134 10.33 -8.45 1.87
CA ALA A 134 11.21 -7.41 1.34
C ALA A 134 10.52 -6.03 1.25
N VAL A 135 9.24 -5.99 0.88
CA VAL A 135 8.44 -4.75 0.92
C VAL A 135 8.28 -4.27 2.36
N ALA A 136 8.01 -5.18 3.31
CA ALA A 136 7.94 -4.81 4.72
C ALA A 136 9.26 -4.25 5.25
N ASP A 137 10.39 -4.88 4.91
CA ASP A 137 11.73 -4.38 5.25
C ASP A 137 11.98 -2.98 4.69
N LEU A 138 11.56 -2.71 3.44
CA LEU A 138 11.66 -1.41 2.78
C LEU A 138 10.88 -0.35 3.56
N LEU A 139 9.60 -0.63 3.86
CA LEU A 139 8.73 0.31 4.57
C LEU A 139 9.24 0.59 5.98
N ILE A 140 9.70 -0.44 6.70
CA ILE A 140 10.32 -0.28 8.02
C ILE A 140 11.57 0.58 7.91
N HIS A 141 12.47 0.28 6.97
CA HIS A 141 13.67 1.06 6.74
C HIS A 141 13.34 2.53 6.51
N LYS A 142 12.39 2.81 5.62
CA LYS A 142 11.98 4.16 5.27
C LYS A 142 11.34 4.88 6.46
N LYS A 143 10.46 4.22 7.23
CA LYS A 143 9.84 4.78 8.43
C LYS A 143 10.87 5.15 9.49
N LEU A 144 11.86 4.29 9.70
CA LEU A 144 12.92 4.52 10.69
C LEU A 144 13.88 5.64 10.26
N GLN A 145 14.17 5.76 8.96
CA GLN A 145 14.97 6.87 8.42
C GLN A 145 14.24 8.21 8.45
N THR A 146 12.93 8.20 8.23
CA THR A 146 12.10 9.41 8.18
C THR A 146 10.94 9.28 9.16
N PRO A 147 11.14 9.51 10.47
CA PRO A 147 10.10 9.28 11.49
C PRO A 147 8.79 10.04 11.26
N LYS A 148 8.87 11.22 10.61
CA LYS A 148 7.72 12.07 10.25
C LYS A 148 6.92 11.54 9.06
N LEU A 149 7.48 10.64 8.25
CA LEU A 149 6.78 10.06 7.11
C LEU A 149 5.57 9.27 7.60
N CYS A 150 4.39 9.58 7.07
CA CYS A 150 3.17 8.83 7.37
C CYS A 150 3.09 7.58 6.49
N ILE A 151 3.04 6.39 7.09
CA ILE A 151 2.84 5.14 6.35
C ILE A 151 1.59 4.45 6.90
N ARG A 152 0.62 4.21 6.02
CA ARG A 152 -0.65 3.53 6.35
C ARG A 152 -0.87 2.37 5.42
N VAL A 153 -1.22 1.22 5.97
CA VAL A 153 -1.50 0.00 5.19
C VAL A 153 -2.84 -0.59 5.59
N ILE A 154 -3.71 -0.73 4.61
CA ILE A 154 -4.93 -1.54 4.69
C ILE A 154 -4.64 -2.84 3.95
N TYR A 155 -4.86 -3.96 4.61
CA TYR A 155 -4.66 -5.27 4.00
C TYR A 155 -5.87 -6.16 4.23
N ASP A 156 -6.22 -7.00 3.25
CA ASP A 156 -7.28 -7.98 3.44
C ASP A 156 -6.82 -9.12 4.34
N GLY A 157 -7.55 -9.35 5.44
CA GLY A 157 -7.19 -10.39 6.40
C GLY A 157 -7.25 -11.79 5.79
N TYR A 158 -8.16 -12.07 4.85
CA TYR A 158 -8.26 -13.38 4.22
C TYR A 158 -7.27 -13.54 3.06
N GLY A 159 -7.21 -12.56 2.16
CA GLY A 159 -6.29 -12.51 1.02
C GLY A 159 -4.82 -12.46 1.42
N SER A 160 -4.51 -11.87 2.58
CA SER A 160 -3.16 -11.83 3.16
C SER A 160 -2.87 -12.99 4.12
N SER A 161 -3.75 -14.01 4.16
CA SER A 161 -3.61 -15.23 4.97
C SER A 161 -3.71 -15.08 6.48
N VAL A 162 -4.03 -13.89 7.00
CA VAL A 162 -4.10 -13.60 8.44
C VAL A 162 -5.30 -14.27 9.10
N LEU A 163 -6.43 -14.33 8.40
CA LEU A 163 -7.69 -14.90 8.87
C LEU A 163 -7.97 -16.30 8.31
N ARG A 164 -7.03 -16.90 7.55
CA ARG A 164 -7.20 -18.25 7.01
C ARG A 164 -6.94 -19.30 8.09
N PRO A 165 -7.75 -20.37 8.18
CA PRO A 165 -7.42 -21.53 9.03
C PRO A 165 -6.04 -22.09 8.62
N PHE A 166 -5.14 -22.28 9.59
CA PHE A 166 -3.73 -22.67 9.34
C PHE A 166 -2.95 -21.69 8.45
N GLY A 167 -3.46 -20.48 8.24
CA GLY A 167 -2.74 -19.40 7.61
C GLY A 167 -1.47 -19.08 8.41
N GLY A 168 -0.35 -18.93 7.72
CA GLY A 168 0.89 -18.51 8.35
C GLY A 168 0.68 -17.21 9.12
N ARG A 169 1.27 -17.10 10.32
CA ARG A 169 1.35 -15.82 11.03
C ARG A 169 2.06 -14.85 10.09
N ALA A 170 1.33 -13.87 9.56
CA ALA A 170 1.89 -12.81 8.73
C ALA A 170 2.79 -11.91 9.60
N SER A 171 3.95 -12.46 9.95
CA SER A 171 4.87 -11.96 10.97
C SER A 171 5.39 -10.57 10.62
N HIS A 172 5.48 -10.27 9.33
CA HIS A 172 5.84 -8.95 8.83
C HIS A 172 4.89 -7.84 9.28
N PHE A 173 3.58 -8.09 9.45
CA PHE A 173 2.66 -7.06 9.97
C PHE A 173 2.98 -6.67 11.42
N GLU A 174 3.41 -7.61 12.26
CA GLU A 174 3.86 -7.27 13.62
C GLU A 174 5.14 -6.41 13.59
N ARG A 175 6.07 -6.70 12.66
CA ARG A 175 7.27 -5.87 12.46
C ARG A 175 6.93 -4.46 11.96
N LEU A 176 6.00 -4.36 11.01
CA LEU A 176 5.49 -3.08 10.51
C LEU A 176 4.88 -2.25 11.65
N ARG A 177 3.99 -2.87 12.45
CA ARG A 177 3.37 -2.22 13.62
C ARG A 177 4.42 -1.76 14.62
N ALA A 178 5.40 -2.60 14.93
CA ALA A 178 6.49 -2.27 15.86
C ALA A 178 7.36 -1.10 15.36
N ALA A 179 7.47 -0.90 14.04
CA ALA A 179 8.17 0.24 13.45
C ALA A 179 7.35 1.55 13.45
N GLY A 180 6.13 1.55 13.98
CA GLY A 180 5.25 2.71 14.02
C GLY A 180 4.50 2.98 12.70
N ILE A 181 4.32 1.93 11.88
CA ILE A 181 3.47 1.99 10.68
C ILE A 181 2.03 1.70 11.10
N GLU A 182 1.11 2.52 10.61
CA GLU A 182 -0.31 2.36 10.90
C GLU A 182 -0.89 1.23 10.04
N LEU A 183 -1.54 0.26 10.68
CA LEU A 183 -2.10 -0.91 10.00
C LEU A 183 -3.59 -1.05 10.28
N CYS A 184 -4.36 -1.35 9.25
CA CYS A 184 -5.76 -1.75 9.36
C CYS A 184 -5.96 -3.09 8.67
N CYS A 185 -6.44 -4.08 9.42
CA CYS A 185 -6.83 -5.38 8.88
C CYS A 185 -8.29 -5.30 8.42
N ASN A 186 -8.53 -5.45 7.11
CA ASN A 186 -9.88 -5.61 6.60
C ASN A 186 -10.39 -7.02 6.94
N ASN A 187 -11.41 -7.09 7.79
CA ASN A 187 -12.07 -8.34 8.13
C ASN A 187 -13.14 -8.66 7.07
N VAL A 188 -12.85 -9.65 6.22
CA VAL A 188 -13.73 -10.08 5.13
C VAL A 188 -15.15 -10.40 5.59
N PHE A 189 -15.31 -10.95 6.80
CA PHE A 189 -16.60 -11.35 7.34
C PHE A 189 -17.47 -10.18 7.78
N GLN A 190 -16.89 -8.99 7.93
CA GLN A 190 -17.58 -7.77 8.36
C GLN A 190 -17.76 -6.77 7.20
N CYS A 191 -16.74 -6.64 6.36
CA CYS A 191 -16.67 -5.56 5.36
C CYS A 191 -16.66 -6.07 3.91
N GLY A 192 -16.67 -7.39 3.68
CA GLY A 192 -16.37 -7.95 2.36
C GLY A 192 -14.87 -7.88 2.03
N LEU A 193 -14.49 -8.30 0.82
CA LEU A 193 -13.08 -8.33 0.41
C LEU A 193 -12.54 -6.92 0.13
N GLU A 194 -11.37 -6.63 0.70
CA GLU A 194 -10.56 -5.48 0.29
C GLU A 194 -9.84 -5.83 -1.01
N HIS A 195 -10.51 -5.63 -2.15
CA HIS A 195 -9.97 -6.03 -3.45
C HIS A 195 -9.08 -4.97 -4.11
N ARG A 196 -8.94 -3.78 -3.51
CA ARG A 196 -8.08 -2.72 -4.04
C ARG A 196 -6.61 -3.16 -3.96
N LYS A 197 -5.85 -2.72 -4.95
CA LYS A 197 -4.41 -2.90 -5.06
C LYS A 197 -3.88 -1.54 -5.48
N LEU A 198 -3.56 -0.75 -4.48
CA LEU A 198 -3.24 0.67 -4.60
C LEU A 198 -2.04 0.96 -3.71
N VAL A 199 -1.06 1.65 -4.28
CA VAL A 199 0.01 2.32 -3.54
C VAL A 199 -0.03 3.78 -3.94
N LEU A 200 -0.29 4.68 -2.99
CA LEU A 200 -0.31 6.12 -3.19
C LEU A 200 0.84 6.75 -2.40
N ILE A 201 1.67 7.53 -3.09
CA ILE A 201 2.89 8.14 -2.56
C ILE A 201 2.76 9.66 -2.68
N ASP A 202 2.96 10.34 -1.56
CA ASP A 202 2.95 11.80 -1.40
C ASP A 202 1.68 12.48 -1.98
N GLY A 203 0.57 11.73 -2.10
CA GLY A 203 -0.69 12.22 -2.68
C GLY A 203 -0.64 12.55 -4.18
N ARG A 204 0.44 12.17 -4.90
CA ARG A 204 0.66 12.53 -6.31
C ARG A 204 0.98 11.36 -7.23
N LEU A 205 1.65 10.32 -6.71
CA LEU A 205 2.05 9.16 -7.48
C LEU A 205 1.26 7.95 -7.01
N ALA A 206 0.54 7.29 -7.91
CA ALA A 206 -0.25 6.11 -7.62
C ALA A 206 0.18 4.92 -8.48
N PHE A 207 0.21 3.74 -7.89
CA PHE A 207 0.34 2.46 -8.57
C PHE A 207 -0.96 1.69 -8.36
N VAL A 208 -1.61 1.26 -9.45
CA VAL A 208 -2.90 0.56 -9.42
C VAL A 208 -2.94 -0.59 -10.42
N GLY A 209 -3.76 -1.61 -10.12
CA GLY A 209 -4.15 -2.64 -11.08
C GLY A 209 -4.41 -4.00 -10.42
N GLY A 210 -3.99 -5.08 -11.07
CA GLY A 210 -4.23 -6.47 -10.66
C GLY A 210 -3.17 -7.13 -9.75
N VAL A 211 -1.99 -6.53 -9.56
CA VAL A 211 -0.84 -7.17 -8.90
C VAL A 211 -0.91 -6.97 -7.39
N GLY A 212 -0.83 -8.07 -6.64
CA GLY A 212 -0.65 -8.05 -5.18
C GLY A 212 0.81 -8.13 -4.76
N ILE A 213 1.07 -8.00 -3.47
CA ILE A 213 2.36 -8.27 -2.83
C ILE A 213 2.31 -9.69 -2.28
N GLY A 214 2.49 -10.68 -3.16
CA GLY A 214 2.39 -12.08 -2.77
C GLY A 214 3.15 -13.01 -3.69
N LYS A 215 3.34 -14.26 -3.24
CA LYS A 215 4.07 -15.30 -3.99
C LYS A 215 3.52 -15.55 -5.40
N GLU A 216 2.26 -15.20 -5.63
CA GLU A 216 1.59 -15.39 -6.91
C GLU A 216 2.09 -14.45 -8.01
N TYR A 217 2.79 -13.36 -7.66
CA TYR A 217 3.04 -12.22 -8.55
C TYR A 217 4.50 -12.00 -8.95
N TYR A 218 5.43 -12.89 -8.59
CA TYR A 218 6.85 -12.76 -8.98
C TYR A 218 7.46 -14.06 -9.47
#